data_AF-A0A562VG51-F1
#
_entry.id   AF-A0A562VG51-F1
#
_cell.length_a   1.000
_cell.length_b   1.000
_cell.length_c   1.000
_cell.angle_alpha   90.00
_cell.angle_beta   90.00
_cell.angle_gamma   90.00
#
_symmetry.space_group_name_H-M   'P 1'
#
loop_
_entity.id
_entity.type
_entity.pdbx_description
1 polymer ?
#
loop_
_entity_poly.entity_id
_entity_poly.type
_entity_poly.pdbx_seq_one_letter_code
_entity_poly.pdbx_strand_id
1 'polypeptide(L)' 'MKIVPRGDYYVWHCEWCDSRNSTIWTRIDSQSVTCSACKQSFGIGEEGHLFALDQELREAI' A
#
# COMPACT_ATOMS: atom_id res chain seq x y z
N MET A 1 10.15 -1.96 2.57
CA MET A 1 8.89 -2.69 2.26
C MET A 1 8.66 -2.80 0.77
N LYS A 2 8.12 -3.92 0.29
CA LYS A 2 7.61 -4.06 -1.09
C LYS A 2 6.07 -4.06 -1.04
N ILE A 3 5.47 -2.98 -1.54
CA ILE A 3 4.02 -2.91 -1.73
C ILE A 3 3.73 -3.47 -3.12
N VAL A 4 2.87 -4.48 -3.19
CA VAL A 4 2.53 -5.17 -4.44
C VAL A 4 1.04 -4.96 -4.71
N PRO A 5 0.66 -4.32 -5.82
CA PRO A 5 -0.73 -4.21 -6.21
C PRO A 5 -1.33 -5.56 -6.56
N ARG A 6 -2.60 -5.75 -6.23
CA ARG A 6 -3.36 -6.98 -6.44
C ARG A 6 -4.84 -6.65 -6.61
N GLY A 7 -5.21 -6.23 -7.82
CA GLY A 7 -6.55 -5.69 -8.10
C GLY A 7 -6.79 -4.44 -7.25
N ASP A 8 -7.93 -4.38 -6.56
CA ASP A 8 -8.32 -3.22 -5.74
C ASP A 8 -7.53 -3.02 -4.43
N TYR A 9 -6.53 -3.85 -4.17
CA TYR A 9 -5.77 -3.82 -2.93
C TYR A 9 -4.27 -3.83 -3.18
N TYR A 10 -3.55 -3.09 -2.37
CA TYR A 10 -2.12 -3.22 -2.19
C TYR A 10 -1.83 -4.21 -1.08
N VAL A 11 -1.03 -5.23 -1.40
CA VAL A 11 -0.54 -6.21 -0.44
C VAL A 11 0.87 -5.82 -0.03
N TRP A 12 1.14 -5.77 1.27
CA TRP A 12 2.45 -5.42 1.80
C TRP A 12 2.76 -6.22 3.07
N HIS A 13 4.05 -6.42 3.35
CA HIS A 13 4.50 -7.04 4.59
C HIS A 13 4.94 -5.97 5.58
N CYS A 14 4.47 -6.10 6.81
CA CYS A 14 4.85 -5.25 7.92
C CYS A 14 6.23 -5.63 8.45
N GLU A 15 7.20 -4.73 8.42
CA GLU A 15 8.59 -4.99 8.84
C GLU A 15 8.72 -5.09 10.37
N TRP A 16 7.73 -4.63 11.11
CA TRP A 16 7.73 -4.69 12.59
C TRP A 16 7.24 -6.01 13.15
N CYS A 17 6.26 -6.66 12.51
CA CYS A 17 5.62 -7.86 13.04
C CYS A 17 5.47 -8.99 12.00
N ASP A 18 6.14 -8.84 10.86
CA ASP A 18 6.15 -9.77 9.72
C ASP A 18 4.76 -10.17 9.20
N SER A 19 3.73 -9.40 9.57
CA SER A 19 2.36 -9.69 9.20
C SER A 19 2.08 -9.20 7.78
N ARG A 20 1.41 -10.04 7.00
CA ARG A 20 0.89 -9.67 5.68
C ARG A 20 -0.35 -8.79 5.84
N ASN A 21 -0.30 -7.60 5.26
CA ASN A 21 -1.38 -6.62 5.26
C ASN A 21 -1.93 -6.41 3.85
N SER A 22 -3.18 -5.97 3.78
CA SER A 22 -3.80 -5.49 2.54
C SER A 22 -4.45 -4.13 2.81
N THR A 23 -4.26 -3.20 1.89
CA THR A 23 -4.81 -1.84 1.96
C THR A 23 -5.51 -1.55 0.66
N ILE A 24 -6.77 -1.13 0.73
CA ILE A 24 -7.53 -0.70 -0.46
C ILE A 24 -6.83 0.51 -1.08
N TRP A 25 -6.73 0.55 -2.40
CA TRP A 25 -6.06 1.63 -3.12
C TRP A 25 -6.63 3.02 -2.82
N THR A 26 -7.97 3.15 -2.73
CA THR A 26 -8.64 4.40 -2.35
C THR A 26 -8.29 4.89 -0.94
N ARG A 27 -7.70 4.04 -0.08
CA ARG A 27 -7.23 4.44 1.25
C ARG A 27 -5.75 4.83 1.28
N ILE A 28 -5.00 4.64 0.20
CA ILE A 28 -3.61 5.11 0.08
C ILE A 28 -3.52 6.63 -0.13
N ASP A 29 -4.64 7.28 -0.43
CA ASP A 29 -4.77 8.75 -0.58
C ASP A 29 -4.22 9.54 0.64
N SER A 30 -4.21 8.92 1.83
CA SER A 30 -3.72 9.52 3.09
C SER A 30 -2.21 9.42 3.31
N GLN A 31 -1.40 9.09 2.28
CA GLN A 31 0.07 9.01 2.32
C GLN A 31 0.60 8.09 3.43
N SER A 32 -0.23 7.20 3.98
CA SER A 32 0.16 6.32 5.07
C SER A 32 -0.70 5.07 5.11
N VAL A 33 -0.08 3.97 5.52
CA VAL A 33 -0.74 2.68 5.75
C VAL A 33 -0.50 2.21 7.16
N THR A 34 -1.56 1.74 7.81
CA THR A 34 -1.49 1.18 9.15
C THR A 34 -1.55 -0.34 9.09
N CYS A 35 -0.60 -1.01 9.73
CA CYS A 35 -0.61 -2.45 9.89
C CYS A 35 -1.79 -2.85 10.79
N SER A 36 -2.61 -3.78 10.32
CA SER A 36 -3.79 -4.25 11.07
C SER A 36 -3.42 -5.06 12.31
N ALA A 37 -2.25 -5.73 12.31
CA ALA A 37 -1.76 -6.54 13.43
C ALA A 37 -1.14 -5.68 14.54
N CYS A 38 0.00 -5.02 14.29
CA CYS A 38 0.70 -4.23 15.31
C CYS A 38 0.21 -2.77 15.45
N LYS A 39 -0.74 -2.33 14.63
CA LYS A 39 -1.28 -0.95 14.60
C LYS A 39 -0.23 0.14 14.30
N GLN A 40 0.95 -0.25 13.82
CA GLN A 40 1.96 0.72 13.38
C GLN A 40 1.57 1.35 12.05
N SER A 41 1.72 2.66 11.97
CA SER A 41 1.49 3.45 10.76
C SER A 41 2.80 3.76 10.08
N PHE A 42 2.83 3.56 8.77
CA PHE A 42 3.97 3.84 7.91
C PHE A 42 3.58 4.90 6.88
N GLY A 43 4.42 5.91 6.68
CA GLY A 43 4.24 6.91 5.62
C GLY A 43 4.65 6.32 4.27
N ILE A 44 3.71 6.23 3.35
CA ILE A 44 4.01 5.92 1.95
C ILE A 44 4.50 7.24 1.35
N GLY A 45 5.82 7.40 1.25
CA GLY A 45 6.42 8.59 0.62
C GLY A 45 5.92 8.80 -0.81
N GLU A 46 6.19 9.98 -1.38
CA GLU A 46 5.74 10.39 -2.73
C GLU A 46 5.99 9.31 -3.81
N GLU A 47 7.10 8.58 -3.71
CA GLU A 47 7.47 7.46 -4.58
C GLU A 47 6.48 6.28 -4.56
N GLY A 48 5.90 5.95 -3.40
CA GLY A 48 4.92 4.87 -3.26
C GLY A 48 3.52 5.27 -3.72
N HIS A 49 3.21 6.56 -3.67
CA HIS A 49 1.96 7.13 -4.23
C HIS A 49 2.01 7.17 -5.77
N LEU A 50 3.14 7.57 -6.35
CA LEU A 50 3.38 7.53 -7.80
C LEU A 50 3.31 6.09 -8.36
N PHE A 51 3.85 5.11 -7.64
CA PHE A 51 3.73 3.70 -8.04
C PHE A 51 2.29 3.18 -7.98
N ALA A 52 1.50 3.66 -7.00
CA ALA A 52 0.10 3.32 -6.88
C ALA A 52 -0.72 3.85 -8.06
N LEU A 53 -0.51 5.12 -8.42
CA LEU A 53 -1.20 5.79 -9.53
C LEU A 53 -0.76 5.31 -10.93
N ASP A 54 0.53 4.98 -11.13
CA ASP A 54 1.03 4.45 -12.42
C ASP A 54 0.40 3.09 -12.75
N GLN A 55 0.11 2.28 -11.73
CA GLN A 55 -0.54 0.97 -11.90
C GLN A 55 -1.98 1.10 -12.38
N GLU A 56 -2.79 2.02 -11.82
CA GLU A 56 -4.17 2.25 -12.28
C GLU A 56 -4.23 2.71 -13.73
N LEU A 57 -3.30 3.59 -14.13
CA LEU A 57 -3.23 4.07 -15.51
C LEU A 57 -2.90 2.93 -16.50
N ARG A 58 -2.14 1.92 -16.06
CA ARG A 58 -1.81 0.74 -16.87
C ARG A 58 -2.93 -0.29 -16.97
N GLU A 59 -3.76 -0.43 -15.94
CA GLU A 59 -4.89 -1.37 -15.95
C GLU A 59 -6.15 -0.78 -16.64
N ALA A 60 -6.16 0.52 -16.94
CA ALA A 60 -7.25 1.22 -17.63
C ALA A 60 -7.13 1.28 -19.18
N ILE A 61 -6.09 0.70 -19.78
CA ILE A 61 -5.85 0.64 -21.25
C ILE A 61 -5.94 -0.82 -21.72
#